data_AF-A0A931DF07-F1
#
_entry.id   AF-A0A931DF07-F1
#
_cell.length_a   1.000
_cell.length_b   1.000
_cell.length_c   1.000
_cell.angle_alpha   90.00
_cell.angle_beta   90.00
_cell.angle_gamma   90.00
#
_symmetry.space_group_name_H-M   'P 1'
#
loop_
_entity.id
_entity.type
_entity.pdbx_description
1 polymer ?
#
loop_
_entity_poly.entity_id
_entity_poly.type
_entity_poly.pdbx_seq_one_letter_code
_entity_poly.pdbx_strand_id
1 'polypeptide(L)'
;MPDEAAENSTEPTSADEGAVEKQDEATDNGDETTATKPQEGPPAEQPFNEAQYKAKIHKANQEAANLRKRLKDLEPLAAKAKELEDAQKTEAERLQARLDEREREIGALRKRAVKSEVRALAAAAFADPTDPEAHLDLNAYVTDVGDIDADAIKADLADLLERKPHLGKLKPAEPERRRPAPDRTQASGANQTRAKDPADEFAGFVNSRLLKSKGR
;
A
#
# COMPACT_ATOMS: atom_id res chain seq x y z
N MET A 1 -38.26 -28.44 0.50
CA MET A 1 -38.81 -29.40 -0.48
C MET A 1 -39.30 -28.57 -1.65
N PRO A 2 -38.78 -28.82 -2.87
CA PRO A 2 -38.83 -27.95 -4.03
C PRO A 2 -40.08 -28.19 -4.89
N ASP A 3 -40.43 -27.24 -5.76
CA ASP A 3 -41.16 -27.50 -7.00
C ASP A 3 -40.72 -26.51 -8.09
N GLU A 4 -40.65 -27.06 -9.30
CA GLU A 4 -40.03 -26.57 -10.54
C GLU A 4 -40.73 -25.36 -11.17
N ALA A 5 -39.97 -24.53 -11.92
CA ALA A 5 -40.43 -23.98 -13.19
C ALA A 5 -39.23 -23.49 -14.02
N ALA A 6 -39.24 -23.88 -15.29
CA ALA A 6 -38.18 -23.75 -16.27
C ALA A 6 -38.24 -22.45 -17.10
N GLU A 7 -37.16 -22.19 -17.83
CA GLU A 7 -37.06 -21.53 -19.15
C GLU A 7 -37.44 -20.03 -19.29
N ASN A 8 -36.50 -19.18 -19.73
CA ASN A 8 -36.30 -18.88 -21.16
C ASN A 8 -35.30 -17.72 -21.39
N SER A 9 -34.39 -17.92 -22.34
CA SER A 9 -33.49 -16.96 -23.01
C SER A 9 -34.24 -15.70 -23.52
N THR A 10 -33.62 -14.55 -23.80
CA THR A 10 -32.71 -14.30 -24.94
C THR A 10 -32.25 -12.82 -24.90
N GLU A 11 -30.99 -12.54 -25.27
CA GLU A 11 -30.44 -11.19 -25.60
C GLU A 11 -31.11 -10.58 -26.85
N PRO A 12 -30.93 -9.26 -27.11
CA PRO A 12 -29.91 -8.79 -28.09
C PRO A 12 -29.17 -7.50 -27.64
N THR A 13 -27.84 -7.34 -27.84
CA THR A 13 -27.12 -6.74 -29.00
C THR A 13 -27.79 -5.48 -29.58
N SER A 14 -27.17 -4.36 -29.96
CA SER A 14 -25.79 -3.84 -30.09
C SER A 14 -25.92 -2.48 -30.82
N ALA A 15 -24.86 -1.65 -30.83
CA ALA A 15 -24.59 -0.57 -31.80
C ALA A 15 -25.43 0.73 -31.68
N ASP A 16 -24.93 1.93 -31.91
CA ASP A 16 -23.61 2.45 -32.30
C ASP A 16 -23.74 4.00 -32.34
N GLU A 17 -22.60 4.68 -32.21
CA GLU A 17 -22.19 6.07 -32.56
C GLU A 17 -23.27 7.09 -33.03
N GLY A 18 -23.27 8.37 -32.66
CA GLY A 18 -22.20 9.28 -32.28
C GLY A 18 -22.38 10.63 -33.02
N ALA A 19 -22.14 11.76 -32.33
CA ALA A 19 -21.74 13.07 -32.87
C ALA A 19 -22.72 13.85 -33.81
N VAL A 20 -22.76 15.19 -33.93
CA VAL A 20 -22.10 16.37 -33.34
C VAL A 20 -22.89 17.62 -33.79
N GLU A 21 -22.75 18.69 -33.00
CA GLU A 21 -23.01 20.13 -33.20
C GLU A 21 -23.13 20.77 -34.62
N LYS A 22 -23.99 21.81 -34.65
CA LYS A 22 -23.79 23.22 -35.10
C LYS A 22 -24.27 23.72 -36.49
N GLN A 23 -24.80 24.95 -36.39
CA GLN A 23 -24.74 26.13 -37.29
C GLN A 23 -25.93 26.50 -38.21
N ASP A 24 -26.58 27.61 -37.81
CA ASP A 24 -26.71 28.93 -38.46
C ASP A 24 -27.26 29.14 -39.89
N GLU A 25 -28.16 30.15 -39.92
CA GLU A 25 -28.41 31.21 -40.91
C GLU A 25 -29.15 30.97 -42.26
N ALA A 26 -30.35 31.58 -42.28
CA ALA A 26 -30.79 32.66 -43.19
C ALA A 26 -31.33 32.39 -44.62
N THR A 27 -32.53 32.98 -44.80
CA THR A 27 -33.09 33.70 -45.98
C THR A 27 -33.74 32.98 -47.18
N ASP A 28 -35.05 33.28 -47.31
CA ASP A 28 -35.69 34.00 -48.44
C ASP A 28 -36.53 33.23 -49.49
N ASN A 29 -37.69 33.84 -49.79
CA ASN A 29 -38.76 33.56 -50.77
C ASN A 29 -39.61 32.29 -50.54
N GLY A 30 -40.94 32.31 -50.47
CA GLY A 30 -41.93 33.27 -50.95
C GLY A 30 -42.95 32.49 -51.78
N ASP A 31 -44.11 32.12 -51.21
CA ASP A 31 -45.33 31.89 -51.99
C ASP A 31 -46.57 31.99 -51.10
N GLU A 32 -47.56 32.72 -51.61
CA GLU A 32 -48.84 32.98 -51.00
C GLU A 32 -49.70 31.72 -51.01
N THR A 33 -50.19 31.28 -49.85
CA THR A 33 -51.48 30.57 -49.81
C THR A 33 -52.29 31.05 -48.63
N THR A 34 -53.32 31.80 -48.98
CA THR A 34 -54.42 32.29 -48.17
C THR A 34 -55.15 31.13 -47.48
N ALA A 35 -54.78 30.85 -46.24
CA ALA A 35 -55.58 30.04 -45.33
C ALA A 35 -56.13 30.94 -44.21
N THR A 36 -57.31 31.49 -44.52
CA THR A 36 -58.33 32.07 -43.66
C THR A 36 -58.14 31.76 -42.17
N LYS A 37 -57.69 32.76 -41.39
CA LYS A 37 -57.93 32.81 -39.95
C LYS A 37 -59.44 32.64 -39.72
N PRO A 38 -59.91 31.75 -38.85
CA PRO A 38 -61.17 31.99 -38.17
C PRO A 38 -60.98 33.30 -37.40
N GLN A 39 -61.58 34.38 -37.88
CA GLN A 39 -61.92 35.51 -37.02
C GLN A 39 -62.82 34.93 -35.93
N GLU A 40 -62.24 34.54 -34.80
CA GLU A 40 -62.95 34.60 -33.53
C GLU A 40 -63.41 36.05 -33.42
N GLY A 41 -64.72 36.24 -33.58
CA GLY A 41 -65.37 37.51 -33.28
C GLY A 41 -64.96 37.98 -31.87
N PRO A 42 -65.08 39.28 -31.58
CA PRO A 42 -64.82 39.78 -30.24
C PRO A 42 -65.55 38.86 -29.25
N PRO A 43 -64.86 38.33 -28.21
CA PRO A 43 -65.49 37.39 -27.30
C PRO A 43 -66.76 38.08 -26.83
N ALA A 44 -67.92 37.46 -27.11
CA ALA A 44 -69.20 37.95 -26.66
C ALA A 44 -69.01 38.32 -25.19
N GLU A 45 -69.13 39.60 -24.86
CA GLU A 45 -68.89 40.14 -23.53
C GLU A 45 -69.85 39.41 -22.59
N GLN A 46 -69.36 38.31 -22.00
CA GLN A 46 -69.98 37.67 -20.87
C GLN A 46 -70.13 38.79 -19.85
N PRO A 47 -71.36 39.10 -19.40
CA PRO A 47 -71.55 40.20 -18.46
C PRO A 47 -70.62 39.94 -17.29
N PHE A 48 -69.80 40.95 -16.94
CA PHE A 48 -68.84 40.85 -15.85
C PHE A 48 -69.56 40.36 -14.60
N ASN A 49 -69.41 39.06 -14.32
CA ASN A 49 -70.14 38.42 -13.25
C ASN A 49 -69.29 38.57 -12.00
N GLU A 50 -69.49 39.72 -11.35
CA GLU A 50 -68.71 40.18 -10.20
C GLU A 50 -68.66 39.13 -9.08
N ALA A 51 -69.72 38.34 -8.91
CA ALA A 51 -69.79 37.24 -7.95
C ALA A 51 -68.81 36.10 -8.27
N GLN A 52 -68.68 35.70 -9.55
CA GLN A 52 -67.75 34.64 -9.95
C GLN A 52 -66.28 35.08 -9.84
N TYR A 53 -65.98 36.35 -10.16
CA TYR A 53 -64.64 36.90 -10.00
C TYR A 53 -64.24 36.99 -8.52
N LYS A 54 -65.13 37.49 -7.65
CA LYS A 54 -64.92 37.51 -6.20
C LYS A 54 -64.67 36.10 -5.64
N ALA A 55 -65.41 35.10 -6.11
CA ALA A 55 -65.20 33.70 -5.71
C ALA A 55 -63.84 33.14 -6.16
N LYS A 56 -63.39 33.45 -7.39
CA LYS A 56 -62.06 33.05 -7.89
C LYS A 56 -60.93 33.72 -7.11
N ILE A 57 -61.05 35.02 -6.83
CA ILE A 57 -60.08 35.77 -6.03
C ILE A 57 -60.00 35.18 -4.61
N HIS A 58 -61.15 34.87 -4.01
CA HIS A 58 -61.18 34.26 -2.67
C HIS A 58 -60.51 32.88 -2.65
N LYS A 59 -60.76 32.02 -3.65
CA LYS A 59 -60.09 30.72 -3.78
C LYS A 59 -58.57 30.88 -3.95
N ALA A 60 -58.13 31.76 -4.85
CA ALA A 60 -56.71 32.03 -5.06
C ALA A 60 -56.04 32.56 -3.78
N ASN A 61 -56.71 33.43 -3.02
CA ASN A 61 -56.21 33.92 -1.74
C ASN A 61 -56.10 32.81 -0.68
N GLN A 62 -57.05 31.88 -0.63
CA GLN A 62 -56.98 30.72 0.26
C GLN A 62 -55.85 29.77 -0.12
N GLU A 63 -55.67 29.48 -1.41
CA GLU A 63 -54.57 28.66 -1.91
C GLU A 63 -53.22 29.30 -1.61
N ALA A 64 -53.07 30.61 -1.86
CA ALA A 64 -51.86 31.35 -1.52
C ALA A 64 -51.60 31.35 -0.01
N ALA A 65 -52.63 31.49 0.84
CA ALA A 65 -52.48 31.40 2.29
C ALA A 65 -52.03 30.00 2.74
N ASN A 66 -52.57 28.94 2.14
CA ASN A 66 -52.18 27.56 2.44
C ASN A 66 -50.75 27.25 1.98
N LEU A 67 -50.35 27.72 0.81
CA LEU A 67 -48.97 27.60 0.32
C LEU A 67 -47.99 28.35 1.21
N ARG A 68 -48.32 29.57 1.64
CA ARG A 68 -47.48 30.32 2.59
C ARG A 68 -47.31 29.60 3.93
N LYS A 69 -48.38 28.98 4.45
CA LYS A 69 -48.29 28.16 5.67
C LYS A 69 -47.34 26.97 5.47
N ARG A 70 -47.53 26.21 4.39
CA ARG A 70 -46.67 25.06 4.06
C ARG A 70 -45.21 25.46 3.86
N LEU A 71 -44.93 26.58 3.19
CA LEU A 71 -43.57 27.10 3.02
C LEU A 71 -42.95 27.44 4.37
N LYS A 72 -43.69 28.13 5.25
CA LYS A 72 -43.23 28.45 6.61
C LYS A 72 -42.90 27.21 7.45
N ASP A 73 -43.61 26.10 7.23
CA ASP A 73 -43.35 24.84 7.92
C ASP A 73 -42.18 24.04 7.29
N LEU A 74 -42.01 24.11 5.97
CA LEU A 74 -40.96 23.39 5.24
C LEU A 74 -39.60 24.08 5.29
N GLU A 75 -39.56 25.42 5.30
CA GLU A 75 -38.33 26.21 5.40
C GLU A 75 -37.40 25.79 6.55
N PRO A 76 -37.88 25.65 7.81
CA PRO A 76 -37.01 25.22 8.91
C PRO A 76 -36.59 23.76 8.81
N LEU A 77 -37.39 22.89 8.18
CA LEU A 77 -37.02 21.49 7.94
C LEU A 77 -35.94 21.39 6.86
N ALA A 78 -36.04 22.18 5.79
CA ALA A 78 -35.03 22.27 4.75
C ALA A 78 -33.71 22.86 5.29
N ALA A 79 -33.79 23.86 6.18
CA ALA A 79 -32.61 24.42 6.85
C ALA A 79 -31.90 23.35 7.71
N LYS A 80 -32.66 22.61 8.55
CA LYS A 80 -32.11 21.51 9.35
C LYS A 80 -31.53 20.38 8.50
N ALA A 81 -32.16 20.05 7.38
CA ALA A 81 -31.63 19.04 6.46
C ALA A 81 -30.27 19.47 5.91
N LYS A 82 -30.13 20.73 5.48
CA LYS A 82 -28.84 21.28 5.02
C LYS A 82 -27.78 21.26 6.12
N GLU A 83 -28.12 21.67 7.34
CA GLU A 83 -27.20 21.63 8.48
C GLU A 83 -26.71 20.20 8.77
N LEU A 84 -27.61 19.21 8.72
CA LEU A 84 -27.23 17.80 8.90
C LEU A 84 -26.39 17.27 7.76
N GLU A 85 -26.71 17.60 6.51
CA GLU A 85 -25.90 17.23 5.36
C GLU A 85 -24.50 17.83 5.44
N ASP A 86 -24.38 19.10 5.80
CA ASP A 86 -23.08 19.75 5.92
C ASP A 86 -22.28 19.19 7.10
N ALA A 87 -22.93 18.93 8.24
CA ALA A 87 -22.31 18.22 9.36
C ALA A 87 -21.81 16.83 8.94
N GLN A 88 -22.63 16.03 8.26
CA GLN A 88 -22.27 14.70 7.77
C GLN A 88 -21.13 14.74 6.75
N LYS A 89 -21.12 15.72 5.84
CA LYS A 89 -19.99 15.91 4.91
C LYS A 89 -18.70 16.17 5.68
N THR A 90 -18.72 17.07 6.68
CA THR A 90 -17.51 17.34 7.49
C THR A 90 -17.06 16.15 8.34
N GLU A 91 -18.00 15.33 8.83
CA GLU A 91 -17.68 14.10 9.54
C GLU A 91 -17.10 13.04 8.60
N ALA A 92 -17.69 12.88 7.40
CA ALA A 92 -17.19 11.98 6.37
C ALA A 92 -15.77 12.35 5.95
N GLU A 93 -15.48 13.63 5.72
CA GLU A 93 -14.12 14.12 5.41
C GLU A 93 -13.12 13.81 6.53
N ARG A 94 -13.51 14.01 7.81
CA ARG A 94 -12.67 13.65 8.95
C ARG A 94 -12.44 12.14 9.05
N LEU A 95 -13.46 11.33 8.79
CA LEU A 95 -13.36 9.88 8.81
C LEU A 95 -12.45 9.40 7.67
N GLN A 96 -12.60 9.96 6.47
CA GLN A 96 -11.75 9.67 5.32
C GLN A 96 -10.28 10.00 5.64
N ALA A 97 -10.00 11.18 6.18
CA ALA A 97 -8.64 11.56 6.57
C ALA A 97 -8.04 10.61 7.62
N ARG A 98 -8.84 10.14 8.57
CA ARG A 98 -8.41 9.15 9.57
C ARG A 98 -8.16 7.78 8.94
N LEU A 99 -9.01 7.34 7.99
CA LEU A 99 -8.80 6.08 7.28
C LEU A 99 -7.49 6.13 6.49
N ASP A 100 -7.25 7.19 5.72
CA ASP A 100 -6.01 7.37 4.97
C ASP A 100 -4.76 7.36 5.88
N GLU A 101 -4.85 7.98 7.06
CA GLU A 101 -3.76 7.96 8.05
C GLU A 101 -3.51 6.53 8.57
N ARG A 102 -4.57 5.80 8.91
CA ARG A 102 -4.45 4.41 9.37
C ARG A 102 -3.95 3.48 8.28
N GLU A 103 -4.36 3.66 7.03
CA GLU A 103 -3.85 2.88 5.90
C GLU A 103 -2.35 3.09 5.70
N ARG A 104 -1.88 4.34 5.81
CA ARG A 104 -0.43 4.65 5.75
C ARG A 104 0.32 4.00 6.91
N GLU A 105 -0.20 4.06 8.12
CA GLU A 105 0.40 3.42 9.29
C GLU A 105 0.48 1.90 9.13
N ILE A 106 -0.61 1.26 8.72
CA ILE A 106 -0.67 -0.18 8.46
C ILE A 106 0.31 -0.57 7.36
N GLY A 107 0.37 0.20 6.27
CA GLY A 107 1.34 -0.01 5.19
C GLY A 107 2.79 0.09 5.67
N ALA A 108 3.10 1.04 6.55
CA ALA A 108 4.43 1.18 7.13
C ALA A 108 4.79 0.01 8.08
N LEU A 109 3.83 -0.46 8.88
CA LEU A 109 4.02 -1.62 9.76
C LEU A 109 4.22 -2.91 8.96
N ARG A 110 3.42 -3.13 7.91
CA ARG A 110 3.58 -4.29 6.99
C ARG A 110 4.96 -4.29 6.35
N LYS A 111 5.40 -3.15 5.79
CA LYS A 111 6.76 -3.00 5.23
C LYS A 111 7.85 -3.31 6.26
N ARG A 112 7.69 -2.86 7.51
CA ARG A 112 8.64 -3.18 8.59
C ARG A 112 8.65 -4.67 8.91
N ALA A 113 7.48 -5.32 8.94
CA ALA A 113 7.36 -6.75 9.22
C ALA A 113 8.00 -7.59 8.11
N VAL A 114 7.77 -7.27 6.83
CA VAL A 114 8.44 -7.92 5.71
C VAL A 114 9.96 -7.72 5.78
N LYS A 115 10.44 -6.49 6.07
CA LYS A 115 11.88 -6.25 6.26
C LYS A 115 12.48 -7.10 7.38
N SER A 116 11.79 -7.25 8.51
CA SER A 116 12.29 -8.10 9.60
C SER A 116 12.32 -9.57 9.21
N GLU A 117 11.34 -10.04 8.44
CA GLU A 117 11.30 -11.43 7.96
C GLU A 117 12.42 -11.70 6.96
N VAL A 118 12.62 -10.80 5.99
CA VAL A 118 13.72 -10.87 5.02
C VAL A 118 15.06 -10.89 5.74
N ARG A 119 15.28 -10.01 6.74
CA ARG A 119 16.50 -10.01 7.55
C ARG A 119 16.70 -11.31 8.31
N ALA A 120 15.63 -11.86 8.89
CA ALA A 120 15.69 -13.09 9.67
C ALA A 120 16.10 -14.28 8.79
N LEU A 121 15.52 -14.40 7.59
CA LEU A 121 15.84 -15.45 6.63
C LEU A 121 17.24 -15.23 6.01
N ALA A 122 17.58 -13.98 5.69
CA ALA A 122 18.87 -13.63 5.11
C ALA A 122 20.04 -13.80 6.07
N ALA A 123 19.82 -13.64 7.39
CA ALA A 123 20.85 -13.78 8.41
C ALA A 123 21.58 -15.13 8.38
N ALA A 124 20.95 -16.18 7.83
CA ALA A 124 21.60 -17.48 7.66
C ALA A 124 22.62 -17.49 6.50
N ALA A 125 22.26 -16.95 5.34
CA ALA A 125 22.99 -17.16 4.07
C ALA A 125 23.75 -15.95 3.54
N PHE A 126 23.32 -14.72 3.86
CA PHE A 126 23.90 -13.48 3.33
C PHE A 126 25.03 -12.94 4.23
N ALA A 127 26.02 -12.29 3.62
CA ALA A 127 27.11 -11.63 4.34
C ALA A 127 26.59 -10.47 5.19
N ASP A 128 25.69 -9.64 4.63
CA ASP A 128 24.92 -8.62 5.34
C ASP A 128 23.42 -8.98 5.25
N PRO A 129 22.69 -9.09 6.39
CA PRO A 129 21.26 -9.41 6.38
C PRO A 129 20.38 -8.28 5.79
N THR A 130 20.90 -7.08 5.57
CA THR A 130 20.15 -5.92 5.04
C THR A 130 20.28 -5.76 3.51
N ASP A 131 21.32 -6.32 2.89
CA ASP A 131 21.55 -6.24 1.44
C ASP A 131 20.37 -6.71 0.57
N PRO A 132 19.64 -7.79 0.93
CA PRO A 132 18.53 -8.27 0.11
C PRO A 132 17.38 -7.26 -0.03
N GLU A 133 17.20 -6.35 0.95
CA GLU A 133 16.14 -5.35 0.92
C GLU A 133 16.25 -4.39 -0.28
N ALA A 134 17.45 -4.20 -0.81
CA ALA A 134 17.70 -3.34 -1.98
C ALA A 134 17.47 -4.06 -3.32
N HIS A 135 17.24 -5.37 -3.29
CA HIS A 135 17.13 -6.21 -4.49
C HIS A 135 15.80 -6.93 -4.63
N LEU A 136 14.98 -6.95 -3.57
CA LEU A 136 13.66 -7.59 -3.54
C LEU A 136 12.54 -6.54 -3.50
N ASP A 137 11.40 -6.85 -4.12
CA ASP A 137 10.19 -6.03 -3.99
C ASP A 137 9.41 -6.45 -2.73
N LEU A 138 9.61 -5.70 -1.65
CA LEU A 138 9.02 -6.00 -0.34
C LEU A 138 7.48 -5.99 -0.33
N ASN A 139 6.82 -5.37 -1.31
CA ASN A 139 5.36 -5.34 -1.35
C ASN A 139 4.76 -6.62 -1.97
N ALA A 140 5.54 -7.36 -2.76
CA ALA A 140 5.08 -8.57 -3.43
C ALA A 140 4.88 -9.75 -2.47
N TYR A 141 5.47 -9.69 -1.27
CA TYR A 141 5.42 -10.76 -0.27
C TYR A 141 4.26 -10.66 0.71
N VAL A 142 3.35 -9.69 0.52
CA VAL A 142 2.16 -9.55 1.35
C VAL A 142 0.98 -10.14 0.59
N THR A 143 0.37 -11.18 1.16
CA THR A 143 -0.84 -11.82 0.60
C THR A 143 -2.07 -10.93 0.75
N ASP A 144 -3.16 -11.28 0.04
CA ASP A 144 -4.44 -10.57 0.11
C ASP A 144 -5.03 -10.51 1.53
N VAL A 145 -4.70 -11.49 2.37
CA VAL A 145 -5.12 -11.59 3.77
C VAL A 145 -4.25 -10.71 4.69
N GLY A 146 -3.10 -10.23 4.19
CA GLY A 146 -2.14 -9.43 4.93
C GLY A 146 -1.03 -10.22 5.62
N ASP A 147 -0.98 -11.54 5.40
CA ASP A 147 0.09 -12.42 5.87
C ASP A 147 1.33 -12.31 4.97
N ILE A 148 2.51 -12.56 5.55
CA ILE A 148 3.79 -12.53 4.85
C ILE A 148 4.06 -13.91 4.26
N ASP A 149 4.28 -13.97 2.95
CA ASP A 149 4.68 -15.19 2.25
C ASP A 149 6.17 -15.48 2.45
N ALA A 150 6.48 -16.18 3.54
CA ALA A 150 7.84 -16.55 3.89
C ALA A 150 8.48 -17.53 2.89
N ASP A 151 7.69 -18.33 2.18
CA ASP A 151 8.22 -19.31 1.23
C ASP A 151 8.60 -18.65 -0.10
N ALA A 152 7.81 -17.68 -0.57
CA ALA A 152 8.20 -16.81 -1.68
C ALA A 152 9.48 -16.02 -1.36
N ILE A 153 9.60 -15.46 -0.15
CA ILE A 153 10.83 -14.76 0.28
C ILE A 153 12.04 -15.70 0.24
N LYS A 154 11.93 -16.94 0.73
CA LYS A 154 13.04 -17.91 0.68
C LYS A 154 13.46 -18.24 -0.74
N ALA A 155 12.48 -18.45 -1.63
CA ALA A 155 12.74 -18.75 -3.03
C ALA A 155 13.50 -17.59 -3.70
N ASP A 156 13.01 -16.36 -3.55
CA ASP A 156 13.64 -15.19 -4.14
C ASP A 156 15.02 -14.87 -3.53
N LEU A 157 15.21 -15.14 -2.24
CA LEU A 157 16.52 -15.03 -1.60
C LEU A 157 17.53 -16.05 -2.15
N ALA A 158 17.10 -17.28 -2.44
CA ALA A 158 17.94 -18.30 -3.06
C ALA A 158 18.31 -17.89 -4.51
N ASP A 159 17.32 -17.48 -5.30
CA ASP A 159 17.51 -16.94 -6.65
C ASP A 159 18.46 -15.74 -6.67
N LEU A 160 18.34 -14.85 -5.68
CA LEU A 160 19.20 -13.69 -5.55
C LEU A 160 20.66 -14.09 -5.31
N LEU A 161 20.91 -15.09 -4.46
CA LEU A 161 22.27 -15.60 -4.22
C LEU A 161 22.87 -16.27 -5.46
N GLU A 162 22.06 -16.95 -6.26
CA GLU A 162 22.51 -17.53 -7.52
C GLU A 162 22.91 -16.46 -8.53
N ARG A 163 22.11 -15.40 -8.65
CA ARG A 163 22.40 -14.25 -9.54
C ARG A 163 23.54 -13.38 -9.02
N LYS A 164 23.69 -13.27 -7.69
CA LYS A 164 24.65 -12.40 -7.01
C LYS A 164 25.39 -13.16 -5.90
N PRO A 165 26.34 -14.04 -6.28
CA PRO A 165 27.04 -14.88 -5.32
C PRO A 165 27.91 -14.11 -4.31
N HIS A 166 28.29 -12.87 -4.64
CA HIS A 166 29.06 -11.99 -3.75
C HIS A 166 28.28 -11.49 -2.53
N LEU A 167 26.94 -11.56 -2.56
CA LEU A 167 26.09 -11.20 -1.42
C LEU A 167 26.03 -12.34 -0.38
N GLY A 168 26.33 -13.56 -0.79
CA GLY A 168 26.39 -14.71 0.11
C GLY A 168 27.57 -14.61 1.06
N LYS A 169 27.45 -15.22 2.23
CA LYS A 169 28.61 -15.44 3.10
C LYS A 169 29.64 -16.23 2.29
N LEU A 170 30.89 -15.76 2.31
CA LEU A 170 31.99 -16.60 1.86
C LEU A 170 31.90 -17.89 2.68
N LYS A 171 31.75 -19.04 2.00
CA LYS A 171 31.91 -20.33 2.65
C LYS A 171 33.20 -20.23 3.46
N PRO A 172 33.18 -20.48 4.78
CA PRO A 172 34.43 -20.53 5.52
C PRO A 172 35.27 -21.55 4.78
N ALA A 173 36.37 -21.09 4.18
CA ALA A 173 37.42 -21.99 3.75
C ALA A 173 37.64 -22.90 4.95
N GLU A 174 37.49 -24.21 4.76
CA GLU A 174 37.70 -25.20 5.81
C GLU A 174 38.86 -24.71 6.66
N PRO A 175 38.72 -24.63 8.00
CA PRO A 175 39.78 -24.09 8.81
C PRO A 175 41.00 -24.91 8.48
N GLU A 176 41.96 -24.33 7.75
CA GLU A 176 43.21 -24.97 7.44
C GLU A 176 43.71 -25.40 8.80
N ARG A 177 43.70 -26.73 9.04
CA ARG A 177 44.00 -27.28 10.36
C ARG A 177 45.33 -26.66 10.74
N ARG A 178 45.29 -25.71 11.68
CA ARG A 178 46.48 -24.92 12.02
C ARG A 178 47.51 -25.93 12.47
N ARG A 179 48.44 -26.27 11.57
CA ARG A 179 49.53 -27.15 11.92
C ARG A 179 50.22 -26.42 13.07
N PRO A 180 50.39 -27.05 14.23
CA PRO A 180 51.12 -26.42 15.31
C PRO A 180 52.46 -25.95 14.74
N ALA A 181 52.79 -24.67 14.97
CA ALA A 181 54.02 -24.10 14.45
C ALA A 181 55.17 -25.01 14.89
N PRO A 182 56.08 -25.41 13.97
CA PRO A 182 57.17 -26.30 14.31
C PRO A 182 57.99 -25.70 15.45
N ASP A 183 57.91 -26.33 16.61
CA ASP A 183 58.59 -25.89 17.82
C ASP A 183 60.09 -26.14 17.64
N ARG A 184 60.84 -25.05 17.47
CA ARG A 184 62.29 -25.08 17.27
C ARG A 184 63.04 -25.57 18.53
N THR A 185 62.38 -25.63 19.68
CA THR A 185 62.96 -26.12 20.94
C THR A 185 62.94 -27.64 21.03
N GLN A 186 62.05 -28.33 20.30
CA GLN A 186 61.97 -29.80 20.26
C GLN A 186 63.14 -30.44 19.49
N ALA A 187 63.77 -29.70 18.57
CA ALA A 187 64.89 -30.20 17.75
C ALA A 187 66.27 -29.62 18.12
N SER A 188 66.36 -28.70 19.11
CA SER A 188 67.63 -28.04 19.45
C SER A 188 68.63 -28.94 20.18
N GLY A 189 68.21 -30.11 20.65
CA GLY A 189 69.08 -31.11 21.31
C GLY A 189 69.85 -32.02 20.35
N ALA A 190 69.44 -32.13 19.09
CA ALA A 190 69.98 -33.12 18.16
C ALA A 190 71.31 -32.73 17.49
N ASN A 191 71.76 -31.47 17.65
CA ASN A 191 72.95 -30.94 16.97
C ASN A 191 74.03 -30.43 17.95
N GLN A 192 74.21 -31.12 19.08
CA GLN A 192 75.38 -30.93 19.94
C GLN A 192 76.58 -31.62 19.28
N THR A 193 77.43 -30.87 18.56
CA THR A 193 78.63 -31.39 17.89
C THR A 193 79.81 -31.69 18.82
N ARG A 194 79.56 -31.78 20.14
CA ARG A 194 80.54 -32.28 21.12
C ARG A 194 79.89 -33.33 22.00
N ALA A 195 80.38 -34.57 21.92
CA ALA A 195 80.26 -35.50 23.03
C ALA A 195 80.96 -34.85 24.22
N LYS A 196 80.23 -34.59 25.31
CA LYS A 196 80.85 -34.10 26.54
C LYS A 196 81.77 -35.20 27.05
N ASP A 197 83.05 -34.90 27.18
CA ASP A 197 84.00 -35.82 27.79
C ASP A 197 83.59 -35.99 29.27
N PRO A 198 83.38 -37.22 29.77
CA PRO A 198 83.06 -37.43 31.18
C PRO A 198 84.10 -36.82 32.14
N ALA A 199 85.35 -36.63 31.68
CA ALA A 199 86.37 -35.93 32.46
C ALA A 199 86.02 -34.45 32.72
N ASP A 200 85.40 -33.76 31.75
CA ASP A 200 85.00 -32.36 31.89
C ASP A 200 83.82 -32.19 32.85
N GLU A 201 82.90 -33.16 32.88
CA GLU A 201 81.77 -33.15 33.82
C GLU A 201 82.24 -33.39 35.25
N PHE A 202 83.17 -34.33 35.44
CA PHE A 202 83.75 -34.59 36.76
C PHE A 202 84.61 -33.41 37.23
N ALA A 203 85.42 -32.81 36.35
CA ALA A 203 86.20 -31.63 36.68
C ALA A 203 85.32 -30.44 37.06
N GLY A 204 84.22 -30.20 36.33
CA GLY A 204 83.23 -29.18 36.67
C GLY A 204 82.59 -29.41 38.04
N PHE A 205 82.24 -30.66 38.36
CA PHE A 205 81.68 -31.04 39.65
C PHE A 205 82.65 -30.82 40.81
N VAL A 206 83.89 -31.31 40.69
CA VAL A 206 84.92 -31.17 41.72
C VAL A 206 85.27 -29.70 41.96
N ASN A 207 85.44 -28.91 40.89
CA ASN A 207 85.71 -27.48 41.01
C ASN A 207 84.54 -26.73 41.68
N SER A 208 83.29 -27.07 41.35
CA SER A 208 82.12 -26.45 41.99
C SER A 208 82.03 -26.70 43.51
N ARG A 209 82.50 -27.86 43.96
CA ARG A 209 82.51 -28.26 45.38
C ARG A 209 83.67 -27.63 46.14
N LEU A 210 84.86 -27.55 45.55
CA LEU A 210 86.05 -26.96 46.17
C LEU A 210 86.03 -25.43 46.22
N LEU A 211 85.50 -24.75 45.19
CA LEU A 211 85.38 -23.29 45.24
C LEU A 211 84.29 -22.82 46.21
N LYS A 212 83.26 -23.63 46.45
CA LYS A 212 82.18 -23.30 47.40
C LYS A 212 82.57 -23.49 48.87
N SER A 213 83.70 -24.15 49.16
CA SER A 213 84.20 -24.36 50.53
C SER A 213 85.28 -23.36 50.98
N LYS A 214 85.70 -22.43 50.12
CA LYS A 214 86.74 -21.43 50.44
C LYS A 214 86.18 -20.04 50.79
N GLY A 215 84.87 -19.94 50.96
CA GLY A 215 84.15 -18.74 51.40
C GLY A 215 83.27 -19.03 52.60
N ARG A 216 83.90 -19.31 53.76
CA ARG A 216 83.33 -19.10 55.09
C ARG A 216 84.46 -19.01 56.11
#